data_AF-A0A938XZX3-F1
#
_entry.id   AF-A0A938XZX3-F1
#
_cell.length_a   1.000
_cell.length_b   1.000
_cell.length_c   1.000
_cell.angle_alpha   90.00
_cell.angle_beta   90.00
_cell.angle_gamma   90.00
#
_symmetry.space_group_name_H-M   'P 1'
#
loop_
_entity.id
_entity.type
_entity.pdbx_description
1 polymer ?
#
loop_
_entity_poly.entity_id
_entity_poly.type
_entity_poly.pdbx_seq_one_letter_code
_entity_poly.pdbx_strand_id
1 'polypeptide(L)'
;MTGSDDLRSMLATGRFRAVAEALVGLEAARRRRLCRPLVGQARAVLDASLESTVATWLADLREGYPGGRERFVGAWRGRLGTQHWDAATTVLLGARTTAQAAKVWPVPEDSDFTVWLYPALFGDELAVVTEQWAADFATNPKHWDRNRGREVMFEWVEAGLVPAPSHDGAVLMLLDGWAPDGGREQLGWLLEHPVVTEQVFRRIFTTPGIKGASTAQADSQNDGEPLRNVVIPGLVAAGVWDRELVRAGAQTALASTWPAYQRRWFARLADDFAD
;
A
#
# COMPACT_ATOMS: atom_id res chain seq x y z
N MET A 1 -8.68 30.80 9.40
CA MET A 1 -7.56 30.09 10.09
C MET A 1 -8.16 28.84 10.70
N THR A 2 -7.84 27.64 10.19
CA THR A 2 -8.50 26.40 10.64
C THR A 2 -8.04 26.03 12.05
N GLY A 3 -8.98 25.93 12.98
CA GLY A 3 -8.73 25.49 14.36
C GLY A 3 -8.93 23.98 14.55
N SER A 4 -8.54 23.45 15.71
CA SER A 4 -8.79 22.04 16.06
C SER A 4 -10.29 21.71 16.13
N ASP A 5 -11.15 22.67 16.43
CA ASP A 5 -12.60 22.47 16.46
C ASP A 5 -13.21 22.35 15.07
N ASP A 6 -12.66 23.04 14.07
CA ASP A 6 -13.05 22.88 12.67
C ASP A 6 -12.70 21.46 12.19
N LEU A 7 -11.46 21.02 12.45
CA LEU A 7 -11.02 19.66 12.13
C LEU A 7 -11.85 18.60 12.86
N ARG A 8 -12.23 18.85 14.12
CA ARG A 8 -13.12 17.98 14.89
C ARG A 8 -14.47 17.84 14.20
N SER A 9 -15.05 18.94 13.74
CA SER A 9 -16.32 18.94 13.03
C SER A 9 -16.21 18.19 11.70
N MET A 10 -15.14 18.45 10.92
CA MET A 10 -14.92 17.77 9.64
C MET A 10 -14.75 16.27 9.82
N LEU A 11 -13.93 15.83 10.79
CA LEU A 11 -13.76 14.43 11.18
C LEU A 11 -15.11 13.80 11.57
N ALA A 12 -15.87 14.47 12.43
CA ALA A 12 -17.15 13.95 12.91
C ALA A 12 -18.18 13.77 11.79
N THR A 13 -18.09 14.54 10.71
CA THR A 13 -18.99 14.46 9.54
C THR A 13 -18.40 13.71 8.34
N GLY A 14 -17.22 13.09 8.49
CA GLY A 14 -16.56 12.36 7.40
C GLY A 14 -16.07 13.22 6.25
N ARG A 15 -15.81 14.51 6.45
CA ARG A 15 -15.35 15.42 5.38
C ARG A 15 -13.84 15.29 5.14
N PHE A 16 -13.38 14.11 4.73
CA PHE A 16 -11.95 13.76 4.63
C PHE A 16 -11.14 14.71 3.71
N ARG A 17 -11.67 15.10 2.55
CA ARG A 17 -11.01 16.06 1.65
C ARG A 17 -10.81 17.43 2.32
N ALA A 18 -11.81 17.91 3.07
CA ALA A 18 -11.69 19.16 3.81
C ALA A 18 -10.68 19.05 4.97
N VAL A 19 -10.59 17.89 5.63
CA VAL A 19 -9.53 17.62 6.63
C VAL A 19 -8.17 17.70 5.96
N ALA A 20 -7.99 17.04 4.82
CA ALA A 20 -6.72 17.04 4.10
C ALA A 20 -6.31 18.44 3.63
N GLU A 21 -7.21 19.17 2.96
CA GLU A 21 -7.00 20.55 2.50
C GLU A 21 -6.61 21.49 3.66
N ALA A 22 -7.20 21.30 4.84
CA ALA A 22 -6.87 22.09 6.02
C ALA A 22 -5.47 21.77 6.59
N LEU A 23 -4.91 20.60 6.29
CA LEU A 23 -3.61 20.15 6.78
C LEU A 23 -2.49 20.33 5.76
N VAL A 24 -2.78 20.16 4.48
CA VAL A 24 -1.81 20.33 3.39
C VAL A 24 -1.30 21.78 3.38
N GLY A 25 0.01 21.94 3.18
CA GLY A 25 0.70 23.23 3.23
C GLY A 25 0.99 23.76 4.64
N LEU A 26 0.47 23.14 5.70
CA LEU A 26 0.91 23.45 7.07
C LEU A 26 2.23 22.76 7.38
N GLU A 27 3.11 23.46 8.10
CA GLU A 27 4.32 22.86 8.69
C GLU A 27 3.98 21.66 9.57
N ALA A 28 4.84 20.64 9.55
CA ALA A 28 4.63 19.39 10.26
C ALA A 28 4.37 19.58 11.77
N ALA A 29 5.06 20.52 12.42
CA ALA A 29 4.84 20.83 13.83
C ALA A 29 3.43 21.40 14.09
N ARG A 30 2.92 22.25 13.18
CA ARG A 30 1.58 22.82 13.27
C ARG A 30 0.50 21.77 13.02
N ARG A 31 0.65 20.93 12.00
CA ARG A 31 -0.27 19.79 11.74
C ARG A 31 -0.39 18.91 12.97
N ARG A 32 0.74 18.49 13.55
CA ARG A 32 0.76 17.66 14.76
C ARG A 32 0.05 18.33 15.93
N ARG A 33 0.25 19.63 16.17
CA ARG A 33 -0.46 20.38 17.22
C ARG A 33 -1.97 20.36 17.01
N LEU A 34 -2.44 20.53 15.78
CA LEU A 34 -3.87 20.56 15.46
C LEU A 34 -4.53 19.17 15.54
N CYS A 35 -3.85 18.12 15.07
CA CYS A 35 -4.40 16.77 14.99
C CYS A 35 -4.26 15.95 16.28
N ARG A 36 -3.24 16.21 17.10
CA ARG A 36 -2.98 15.41 18.33
C ARG A 36 -4.18 15.34 19.30
N PRO A 37 -4.95 16.43 19.54
CA PRO A 37 -6.15 16.36 20.36
C PRO A 37 -7.27 15.48 19.78
N LEU A 38 -7.22 15.15 18.49
CA LEU A 38 -8.25 14.39 17.77
C LEU A 38 -7.90 12.90 17.62
N VAL A 39 -6.71 12.46 18.03
CA VAL A 39 -6.26 11.07 17.88
C VAL A 39 -7.21 10.07 18.55
N GLY A 40 -7.75 10.40 19.73
CA GLY A 40 -8.71 9.54 20.42
C GLY A 40 -10.00 9.37 19.62
N GLN A 41 -10.51 10.46 19.05
CA GLN A 41 -11.70 10.46 18.20
C GLN A 41 -11.48 9.71 16.89
N ALA A 42 -10.34 9.92 16.23
CA ALA A 42 -9.98 9.19 15.01
C ALA A 42 -9.89 7.68 15.27
N ARG A 43 -9.29 7.26 16.38
CA ARG A 43 -9.26 5.84 16.77
C ARG A 43 -10.65 5.29 17.07
N ALA A 44 -11.52 6.05 17.73
CA ALA A 44 -12.89 5.64 17.98
C ALA A 44 -13.67 5.40 16.67
N VAL A 45 -13.42 6.21 15.63
CA VAL A 45 -13.99 6.02 14.30
C VAL A 45 -13.48 4.75 13.62
N LEU A 46 -12.17 4.48 13.68
CA LEU A 46 -11.57 3.30 13.06
C LEU A 46 -11.89 1.99 13.81
N ASP A 47 -12.18 2.05 15.11
CA ASP A 47 -12.56 0.89 15.92
C ASP A 47 -14.04 0.51 15.77
N ALA A 48 -14.84 1.29 15.02
CA ALA A 48 -16.27 1.06 14.84
C ALA A 48 -16.60 0.42 13.48
N SER A 49 -17.63 -0.43 13.43
CA SER A 49 -18.08 -1.03 12.16
C SER A 49 -18.76 0.00 11.25
N LEU A 50 -18.57 -0.19 9.94
CA LEU A 50 -19.28 0.56 8.90
C LEU A 50 -20.80 0.50 9.09
N GLU A 51 -21.48 1.52 8.57
CA GLU A 51 -22.93 1.68 8.62
C GLU A 51 -23.53 1.86 10.03
N SER A 52 -22.70 1.89 11.08
CA SER A 52 -23.13 2.10 12.46
C SER A 52 -23.31 3.59 12.81
N THR A 53 -24.21 3.86 13.76
CA THR A 53 -24.27 5.15 14.47
C THR A 53 -23.57 5.01 15.81
N VAL A 54 -23.21 6.14 16.45
CA VAL A 54 -22.68 6.12 17.82
C VAL A 54 -23.65 5.38 18.76
N ALA A 55 -24.95 5.66 18.65
CA ALA A 55 -25.96 5.04 19.50
C ALA A 55 -26.02 3.52 19.33
N THR A 56 -26.02 3.02 18.08
CA THR A 56 -26.05 1.58 17.80
C THR A 56 -24.78 0.90 18.29
N TRP A 57 -23.60 1.48 18.02
CA TRP A 57 -22.33 0.91 18.46
C TRP A 57 -22.22 0.85 19.99
N LEU A 58 -22.64 1.92 20.67
CA LEU A 58 -22.66 1.98 22.13
C LEU A 58 -23.68 1.05 22.79
N ALA A 59 -24.73 0.64 22.09
CA ALA A 59 -25.68 -0.36 22.58
C ALA A 59 -25.10 -1.78 22.49
N ASP A 60 -24.31 -2.05 21.44
CA ASP A 60 -23.68 -3.36 21.22
C ASP A 60 -22.40 -3.55 22.05
N LEU A 61 -21.81 -2.46 22.56
CA LEU A 61 -20.62 -2.48 23.41
C LEU A 61 -20.93 -2.88 24.86
N ARG A 62 -20.14 -3.81 25.40
CA ARG A 62 -20.17 -4.16 26.83
C ARG A 62 -19.69 -2.98 27.70
N GLU A 63 -20.26 -2.82 28.88
CA GLU A 63 -19.97 -1.71 29.81
C GLU A 63 -18.50 -1.64 30.24
N GLY A 64 -17.81 -2.78 30.32
CA GLY A 64 -16.37 -2.89 30.62
C GLY A 64 -15.45 -3.00 29.40
N TYR A 65 -15.85 -2.50 28.23
CA TYR A 65 -15.02 -2.60 27.02
C TYR A 65 -13.63 -1.95 27.24
N PRO A 66 -12.51 -2.65 26.96
CA PRO A 66 -11.15 -2.16 27.25
C PRO A 66 -10.76 -0.82 26.60
N GLY A 67 -11.54 -0.33 25.63
CA GLY A 67 -11.37 1.00 25.04
C GLY A 67 -12.19 2.13 25.70
N GLY A 68 -13.07 1.82 26.65
CA GLY A 68 -13.96 2.79 27.31
C GLY A 68 -15.13 3.22 26.42
N ARG A 69 -16.36 3.09 26.91
CA ARG A 69 -17.59 3.46 26.18
C ARG A 69 -17.61 4.95 25.81
N GLU A 70 -17.09 5.80 26.69
CA GLU A 70 -17.13 7.26 26.54
C GLU A 70 -16.34 7.79 25.35
N ARG A 71 -15.29 7.09 24.90
CA ARG A 71 -14.45 7.56 23.78
C ARG A 71 -15.21 7.73 22.46
N PHE A 72 -16.32 7.01 22.31
CA PHE A 72 -17.14 7.02 21.11
C PHE A 72 -18.23 8.10 21.15
N VAL A 73 -18.52 8.66 22.32
CA VAL A 73 -19.57 9.66 22.49
C VAL A 73 -19.21 10.91 21.70
N GLY A 74 -20.03 11.23 20.69
CA GLY A 74 -19.81 12.37 19.80
C GLY A 74 -18.61 12.22 18.86
N ALA A 75 -18.04 11.02 18.72
CA ALA A 75 -16.87 10.80 17.87
C ALA A 75 -17.17 10.97 16.37
N TRP A 76 -18.39 10.61 15.95
CA TRP A 76 -18.93 10.90 14.63
C TRP A 76 -20.41 11.30 14.71
N ARG A 77 -20.95 11.79 13.60
CA ARG A 77 -22.34 12.21 13.43
C ARG A 77 -22.98 11.45 12.29
N GLY A 78 -24.21 11.00 12.50
CA GLY A 78 -24.95 10.23 11.49
C GLY A 78 -24.43 8.81 11.34
N ARG A 79 -24.64 8.25 10.14
CA ARG A 79 -24.23 6.89 9.80
C ARG A 79 -22.77 6.88 9.39
N LEU A 80 -21.98 5.99 9.99
CA LEU A 80 -20.57 5.82 9.66
C LEU A 80 -20.42 5.24 8.26
N GLY A 81 -19.44 5.73 7.51
CA GLY A 81 -19.10 5.26 6.17
C GLY A 81 -17.61 5.47 5.89
N THR A 82 -17.13 5.02 4.73
CA THR A 82 -15.70 5.06 4.35
C THR A 82 -15.08 6.45 4.47
N GLN A 83 -15.82 7.50 4.13
CA GLN A 83 -15.35 8.89 4.28
C GLN A 83 -14.99 9.28 5.72
N HIS A 84 -15.62 8.66 6.73
CA HIS A 84 -15.23 8.86 8.14
C HIS A 84 -13.91 8.18 8.45
N TRP A 85 -13.68 6.97 7.93
CA TRP A 85 -12.40 6.27 8.07
C TRP A 85 -11.28 7.04 7.39
N ASP A 86 -11.49 7.54 6.17
CA ASP A 86 -10.50 8.35 5.45
C ASP A 86 -10.17 9.64 6.21
N ALA A 87 -11.19 10.31 6.79
CA ALA A 87 -10.98 11.49 7.62
C ALA A 87 -10.19 11.15 8.90
N ALA A 88 -10.50 10.03 9.55
CA ALA A 88 -9.79 9.56 10.73
C ALA A 88 -8.33 9.22 10.43
N THR A 89 -8.07 8.47 9.35
CA THR A 89 -6.73 8.17 8.87
C THR A 89 -5.96 9.45 8.56
N THR A 90 -6.57 10.41 7.86
CA THR A 90 -5.94 11.70 7.55
C THR A 90 -5.53 12.46 8.83
N VAL A 91 -6.39 12.48 9.85
CA VAL A 91 -6.06 13.05 11.17
C VAL A 91 -4.90 12.31 11.82
N LEU A 92 -4.87 10.98 11.76
CA LEU A 92 -3.77 10.19 12.32
C LEU A 92 -2.45 10.47 11.58
N LEU A 93 -2.45 10.57 10.25
CA LEU A 93 -1.28 10.95 9.46
C LEU A 93 -0.76 12.33 9.87
N GLY A 94 -1.66 13.31 10.01
CA GLY A 94 -1.30 14.67 10.46
C GLY A 94 -0.78 14.75 11.90
N ALA A 95 -1.15 13.80 12.77
CA ALA A 95 -0.74 13.75 14.17
C ALA A 95 0.64 13.12 14.42
N ARG A 96 1.28 12.54 13.40
CA ARG A 96 2.45 11.67 13.54
C ARG A 96 3.71 12.25 12.89
N THR A 97 4.87 11.73 13.26
CA THR A 97 6.08 11.89 12.44
C THR A 97 5.99 10.96 11.23
N THR A 98 6.77 11.20 10.17
CA THR A 98 6.69 10.40 8.95
C THR A 98 6.94 8.91 9.20
N ALA A 99 7.95 8.56 10.01
CA ALA A 99 8.21 7.17 10.43
C ALA A 99 7.05 6.53 11.23
N GLN A 100 6.27 7.32 11.96
CA GLN A 100 5.08 6.82 12.64
C GLN A 100 3.86 6.76 11.72
N ALA A 101 3.75 7.70 10.78
CA ALA A 101 2.69 7.78 9.79
C ALA A 101 2.72 6.60 8.83
N ALA A 102 3.90 6.11 8.46
CA ALA A 102 4.08 4.89 7.67
C ALA A 102 3.46 3.63 8.31
N LYS A 103 3.15 3.67 9.61
CA LYS A 103 2.52 2.57 10.37
C LYS A 103 1.03 2.81 10.64
N VAL A 104 0.45 3.90 10.11
CA VAL A 104 -0.98 4.18 10.24
C VAL A 104 -1.75 3.24 9.32
N TRP A 105 -2.81 2.66 9.86
CA TRP A 105 -3.75 1.79 9.15
C TRP A 105 -5.17 2.12 9.62
N PRO A 106 -6.19 2.01 8.75
CA PRO A 106 -6.12 1.65 7.33
C PRO A 106 -5.54 2.76 6.46
N VAL A 107 -4.99 2.38 5.29
CA VAL A 107 -4.75 3.33 4.18
C VAL A 107 -6.13 3.73 3.62
N PRO A 108 -6.36 5.01 3.24
CA PRO A 108 -7.67 5.42 2.70
C PRO A 108 -8.06 4.58 1.47
N GLU A 109 -9.34 4.25 1.32
CA GLU A 109 -9.80 3.38 0.22
C GLU A 109 -9.88 4.10 -1.13
N ASP A 110 -10.06 5.43 -1.12
CA ASP A 110 -10.02 6.28 -2.30
C ASP A 110 -8.55 6.37 -2.79
N SER A 111 -8.23 5.65 -3.87
CA SER A 111 -6.89 5.58 -4.46
C SER A 111 -6.43 6.95 -4.95
N ASP A 112 -7.27 7.69 -5.66
CA ASP A 112 -6.96 9.04 -6.17
C ASP A 112 -6.64 10.00 -5.02
N PHE A 113 -7.41 9.90 -3.94
CA PHE A 113 -7.13 10.66 -2.72
C PHE A 113 -5.80 10.25 -2.08
N THR A 114 -5.51 8.95 -2.01
CA THR A 114 -4.27 8.45 -1.41
C THR A 114 -3.03 8.84 -2.22
N VAL A 115 -3.11 8.71 -3.55
CA VAL A 115 -2.07 9.15 -4.51
C VAL A 115 -1.70 10.60 -4.23
N TRP A 116 -2.67 11.47 -3.98
CA TRP A 116 -2.43 12.88 -3.70
C TRP A 116 -2.02 13.17 -2.24
N LEU A 117 -2.66 12.55 -1.25
CA LEU A 117 -2.57 12.94 0.16
C LEU A 117 -1.16 12.77 0.73
N TYR A 118 -0.55 11.60 0.53
CA TYR A 118 0.74 11.27 1.13
C TYR A 118 1.86 12.18 0.62
N PRO A 119 2.03 12.39 -0.71
CA PRO A 119 2.97 13.39 -1.21
C PRO A 119 2.73 14.78 -0.63
N ALA A 120 1.47 15.22 -0.57
CA ALA A 120 1.11 16.54 -0.05
C ALA A 120 1.43 16.72 1.45
N LEU A 121 1.39 15.64 2.23
CA LEU A 121 1.73 15.67 3.65
C LEU A 121 3.22 15.50 3.92
N PHE A 122 3.91 14.61 3.20
CA PHE A 122 5.25 14.17 3.56
C PHE A 122 6.36 14.72 2.66
N GLY A 123 6.03 15.20 1.45
CA GLY A 123 7.01 15.79 0.52
C GLY A 123 8.24 14.89 0.36
N ASP A 124 9.42 15.46 0.61
CA ASP A 124 10.71 14.77 0.50
C ASP A 124 10.86 13.55 1.43
N GLU A 125 10.09 13.47 2.52
CA GLU A 125 10.11 12.31 3.43
C GLU A 125 9.22 11.15 2.96
N LEU A 126 8.51 11.29 1.84
CA LEU A 126 7.61 10.26 1.32
C LEU A 126 8.32 8.92 1.09
N ALA A 127 9.59 8.94 0.67
CA ALA A 127 10.39 7.73 0.49
C ALA A 127 10.53 6.88 1.77
N VAL A 128 10.45 7.51 2.96
CA VAL A 128 10.46 6.79 4.23
C VAL A 128 9.20 5.92 4.39
N VAL A 129 8.07 6.39 3.86
CA VAL A 129 6.80 5.66 3.90
C VAL A 129 6.87 4.44 2.99
N THR A 130 7.35 4.61 1.76
CA THR A 130 7.43 3.52 0.77
C THR A 130 8.42 2.44 1.19
N GLU A 131 9.58 2.81 1.73
CA GLU A 131 10.55 1.86 2.28
C GLU A 131 9.99 1.08 3.46
N GLN A 132 9.28 1.74 4.38
CA GLN A 132 8.67 1.05 5.51
C GLN A 132 7.55 0.09 5.07
N TRP A 133 6.73 0.47 4.08
CA TRP A 133 5.69 -0.39 3.54
C TRP A 133 6.25 -1.61 2.82
N ALA A 134 7.30 -1.43 2.02
CA ALA A 134 8.03 -2.53 1.40
C ALA A 134 8.66 -3.45 2.46
N ALA A 135 9.26 -2.91 3.53
CA ALA A 135 9.81 -3.69 4.63
C ALA A 135 8.73 -4.47 5.41
N ASP A 136 7.59 -3.85 5.69
CA ASP A 136 6.47 -4.49 6.36
C ASP A 136 5.90 -5.65 5.53
N PHE A 137 5.76 -5.46 4.21
CA PHE A 137 5.27 -6.52 3.31
C PHE A 137 6.20 -7.73 3.33
N ALA A 138 7.52 -7.50 3.22
CA ALA A 138 8.50 -8.59 3.29
C ALA A 138 8.49 -9.32 4.64
N THR A 139 8.10 -8.64 5.72
CA THR A 139 7.96 -9.26 7.04
C THR A 139 6.73 -10.16 7.10
N ASN A 140 5.61 -9.73 6.50
CA ASN A 140 4.37 -10.48 6.53
C ASN A 140 3.50 -10.22 5.28
N PRO A 141 3.73 -10.97 4.17
CA PRO A 141 2.98 -10.76 2.93
C PRO A 141 1.50 -11.13 3.08
N LYS A 142 1.17 -12.06 3.99
CA LYS A 142 -0.19 -12.59 4.16
C LYS A 142 -1.15 -11.70 4.96
N HIS A 143 -0.67 -10.59 5.53
CA HIS A 143 -1.53 -9.60 6.18
C HIS A 143 -2.21 -8.72 5.12
N TRP A 144 -3.09 -9.33 4.32
CA TRP A 144 -3.78 -8.68 3.21
C TRP A 144 -4.56 -7.44 3.67
N ASP A 145 -5.15 -7.49 4.85
CA ASP A 145 -5.90 -6.39 5.47
C ASP A 145 -5.00 -5.18 5.72
N ARG A 146 -3.77 -5.41 6.20
CA ARG A 146 -2.79 -4.35 6.50
C ARG A 146 -1.99 -3.90 5.30
N ASN A 147 -1.82 -4.76 4.32
CA ASN A 147 -1.12 -4.45 3.09
C ASN A 147 -2.02 -3.70 2.09
N ARG A 148 -3.34 -3.70 2.33
CA ARG A 148 -4.31 -3.03 1.48
C ARG A 148 -4.06 -1.53 1.35
N GLY A 149 -3.99 -1.04 0.12
CA GLY A 149 -3.79 0.36 -0.20
C GLY A 149 -2.31 0.77 -0.32
N ARG A 150 -1.35 -0.10 0.02
CA ARG A 150 0.09 0.23 0.01
C ARG A 150 0.69 0.25 -1.39
N GLU A 151 0.09 -0.46 -2.33
CA GLU A 151 0.45 -0.51 -3.76
C GLU A 151 0.45 0.87 -4.42
N VAL A 152 -0.30 1.83 -3.88
CA VAL A 152 -0.27 3.24 -4.31
C VAL A 152 1.14 3.83 -4.32
N MET A 153 2.08 3.25 -3.57
CA MET A 153 3.48 3.64 -3.63
C MET A 153 4.08 3.50 -5.03
N PHE A 154 3.57 2.58 -5.86
CA PHE A 154 4.04 2.42 -7.23
C PHE A 154 3.61 3.57 -8.13
N GLU A 155 2.45 4.19 -7.89
CA GLU A 155 2.04 5.42 -8.56
C GLU A 155 3.02 6.57 -8.26
N TRP A 156 3.53 6.64 -7.02
CA TRP A 156 4.54 7.64 -6.65
C TRP A 156 5.91 7.37 -7.25
N VAL A 157 6.28 6.10 -7.41
CA VAL A 157 7.51 5.70 -8.12
C VAL A 157 7.38 6.07 -9.60
N GLU A 158 6.25 5.74 -10.24
CA GLU A 158 6.01 6.04 -11.65
C GLU A 158 6.03 7.55 -11.91
N ALA A 159 5.39 8.34 -11.03
CA ALA A 159 5.39 9.79 -11.10
C ALA A 159 6.76 10.44 -10.75
N GLY A 160 7.76 9.66 -10.34
CA GLY A 160 9.09 10.16 -9.96
C GLY A 160 9.10 10.98 -8.66
N LEU A 161 8.08 10.82 -7.80
CA LEU A 161 7.99 11.51 -6.51
C LEU A 161 8.88 10.86 -5.45
N VAL A 162 9.16 9.57 -5.61
CA VAL A 162 10.10 8.80 -4.78
C VAL A 162 10.95 7.91 -5.67
N PRO A 163 12.17 7.55 -5.25
CA PRO A 163 12.92 6.48 -5.90
C PRO A 163 12.19 5.14 -5.73
N ALA A 164 12.50 4.18 -6.61
CA ALA A 164 12.12 2.79 -6.43
C ALA A 164 12.58 2.28 -5.04
N PRO A 165 11.70 1.69 -4.22
CA PRO A 165 12.07 1.23 -2.89
C PRO A 165 13.16 0.17 -2.95
N SER A 166 14.22 0.33 -2.17
CA SER A 166 15.34 -0.61 -2.10
C SER A 166 14.94 -1.95 -1.46
N HIS A 167 13.95 -1.98 -0.57
CA HIS A 167 13.52 -3.20 0.08
C HIS A 167 12.84 -4.19 -0.89
N ASP A 168 13.23 -5.47 -0.84
CA ASP A 168 12.72 -6.55 -1.70
C ASP A 168 11.20 -6.77 -1.61
N GLY A 169 10.59 -6.31 -0.53
CA GLY A 169 9.15 -6.42 -0.34
C GLY A 169 8.33 -5.62 -1.35
N ALA A 170 8.90 -4.59 -1.98
CA ALA A 170 8.25 -3.90 -3.09
C ALA A 170 8.10 -4.82 -4.31
N VAL A 171 9.14 -5.59 -4.65
CA VAL A 171 9.10 -6.57 -5.74
C VAL A 171 8.11 -7.68 -5.41
N LEU A 172 8.15 -8.18 -4.18
CA LEU A 172 7.25 -9.25 -3.71
C LEU A 172 5.79 -8.79 -3.68
N MET A 173 5.51 -7.53 -3.33
CA MET A 173 4.16 -6.96 -3.37
C MET A 173 3.64 -6.83 -4.81
N LEU A 174 4.50 -6.45 -5.75
CA LEU A 174 4.20 -6.44 -7.19
C LEU A 174 3.89 -7.84 -7.73
N LEU A 175 4.59 -8.87 -7.24
CA LEU A 175 4.41 -10.26 -7.67
C LEU A 175 3.12 -10.89 -7.14
N ASP A 176 2.75 -10.63 -5.88
CA ASP A 176 1.65 -11.30 -5.18
C ASP A 176 0.27 -10.67 -5.46
N GLY A 177 0.15 -9.90 -6.54
CA GLY A 177 -1.15 -9.56 -7.13
C GLY A 177 -1.90 -8.40 -6.47
N TRP A 178 -1.27 -7.22 -6.44
CA TRP A 178 -2.01 -5.96 -6.33
C TRP A 178 -2.33 -5.31 -7.68
N ALA A 179 -1.82 -5.88 -8.78
CA ALA A 179 -2.30 -5.60 -10.12
C ALA A 179 -3.52 -6.49 -10.44
N PRO A 180 -4.51 -6.00 -11.21
CA PRO A 180 -5.86 -6.56 -11.28
C PRO A 180 -5.92 -8.02 -11.78
N ASP A 181 -7.04 -8.71 -11.50
CA ASP A 181 -7.38 -10.14 -11.70
C ASP A 181 -6.73 -10.86 -12.92
N GLY A 182 -5.42 -11.16 -12.83
CA GLY A 182 -4.74 -12.06 -13.76
C GLY A 182 -3.43 -11.52 -14.34
N GLY A 183 -2.69 -12.39 -15.02
CA GLY A 183 -1.41 -12.04 -15.63
C GLY A 183 -1.56 -11.04 -16.78
N ARG A 184 -2.67 -11.03 -17.52
CA ARG A 184 -2.87 -10.03 -18.60
C ARG A 184 -3.11 -8.63 -18.05
N GLU A 185 -3.87 -8.54 -16.98
CA GLU A 185 -4.16 -7.29 -16.31
C GLU A 185 -2.90 -6.73 -15.64
N GLN A 186 -2.10 -7.60 -15.01
CA GLN A 186 -0.77 -7.24 -14.55
C GLN A 186 0.17 -6.80 -15.67
N LEU A 187 0.17 -7.49 -16.82
CA LEU A 187 0.95 -7.08 -17.99
C LEU A 187 0.52 -5.69 -18.49
N GLY A 188 -0.78 -5.47 -18.66
CA GLY A 188 -1.32 -4.17 -19.09
C GLY A 188 -0.88 -3.04 -18.16
N TRP A 189 -1.02 -3.25 -16.85
CA TRP A 189 -0.57 -2.29 -15.85
C TRP A 189 0.95 -2.03 -15.93
N LEU A 190 1.78 -3.07 -16.04
CA LEU A 190 3.24 -2.91 -16.17
C LEU A 190 3.65 -2.15 -17.44
N LEU A 191 2.93 -2.35 -18.55
CA LEU A 191 3.18 -1.60 -19.80
C LEU A 191 2.82 -0.12 -19.67
N GLU A 192 1.85 0.22 -18.83
CA GLU A 192 1.46 1.60 -18.51
C GLU A 192 2.40 2.26 -17.49
N HIS A 193 3.19 1.46 -16.75
CA HIS A 193 4.09 1.92 -15.69
C HIS A 193 5.55 1.54 -15.97
N PRO A 194 6.19 2.13 -17.00
CA PRO A 194 7.53 1.77 -17.43
C PRO A 194 8.62 1.99 -16.37
N VAL A 195 8.49 3.02 -15.51
CA VAL A 195 9.48 3.27 -14.44
C VAL A 195 9.41 2.17 -13.40
N VAL A 196 8.20 1.79 -12.97
CA VAL A 196 8.00 0.68 -12.04
C VAL A 196 8.48 -0.64 -12.64
N THR A 197 8.16 -0.88 -13.91
CA THR A 197 8.57 -2.10 -14.63
C THR A 197 10.09 -2.24 -14.68
N GLU A 198 10.80 -1.16 -15.00
CA GLU A 198 12.25 -1.20 -15.14
C GLU A 198 12.98 -1.17 -13.79
N GLN A 199 12.53 -0.37 -12.83
CA GLN A 199 13.27 -0.16 -11.57
C GLN A 199 12.85 -1.11 -10.45
N VAL A 200 11.61 -1.60 -10.45
CA VAL A 200 11.09 -2.48 -9.41
C VAL A 200 10.86 -3.88 -9.95
N PHE A 201 10.04 -4.05 -10.99
CA PHE A 201 9.66 -5.39 -11.47
C PHE A 201 10.85 -6.15 -12.06
N ARG A 202 11.80 -5.49 -12.73
CA ARG A 202 13.04 -6.13 -13.23
C ARG A 202 13.84 -6.84 -12.13
N ARG A 203 13.72 -6.41 -10.88
CA ARG A 203 14.45 -7.01 -9.74
C ARG A 203 13.96 -8.41 -9.36
N ILE A 204 12.91 -8.94 -10.00
CA ILE A 204 12.48 -10.34 -9.81
C ILE A 204 13.63 -11.34 -10.00
N PHE A 205 14.62 -11.01 -10.84
CA PHE A 205 15.80 -11.86 -11.09
C PHE A 205 16.84 -11.86 -9.95
N THR A 206 16.74 -10.91 -9.02
CA THR A 206 17.68 -10.70 -7.92
C THR A 206 17.02 -10.73 -6.53
N THR A 207 15.68 -10.73 -6.47
CA THR A 207 14.94 -10.74 -5.22
C THR A 207 14.52 -12.18 -4.86
N PRO A 208 15.04 -12.75 -3.74
CA PRO A 208 14.62 -14.06 -3.29
C PRO A 208 13.16 -14.05 -2.83
N GLY A 209 12.43 -15.09 -3.19
CA GLY A 209 11.10 -15.33 -2.65
C GLY A 209 11.13 -15.67 -1.16
N ILE A 210 10.08 -15.28 -0.45
CA ILE A 210 9.85 -15.58 0.97
C ILE A 210 8.62 -16.46 1.15
N LYS A 211 8.36 -16.91 2.38
CA LYS A 211 7.15 -17.67 2.67
C LYS A 211 5.91 -16.80 2.45
N GLY A 212 5.14 -17.14 1.42
CA GLY A 212 3.87 -16.46 1.11
C GLY A 212 4.01 -15.33 0.09
N ALA A 213 5.17 -15.15 -0.53
CA ALA A 213 5.34 -14.31 -1.71
C ALA A 213 6.60 -14.73 -2.47
N SER A 214 6.46 -15.17 -3.71
CA SER A 214 7.56 -15.49 -4.63
C SER A 214 7.03 -15.66 -6.05
N THR A 215 7.89 -15.57 -7.08
CA THR A 215 7.50 -15.85 -8.47
C THR A 215 6.86 -17.24 -8.63
N ALA A 216 7.45 -18.26 -8.00
CA ALA A 216 6.92 -19.62 -8.03
C ALA A 216 5.56 -19.76 -7.34
N GLN A 217 5.31 -19.00 -6.27
CA GLN A 217 4.01 -19.01 -5.59
C GLN A 217 2.95 -18.25 -6.38
N ALA A 218 3.28 -17.05 -6.87
CA ALA A 218 2.39 -16.23 -7.70
C ALA A 218 1.90 -17.02 -8.91
N ASP A 219 2.81 -17.67 -9.64
CA ASP A 219 2.44 -18.52 -10.78
C ASP A 219 1.60 -19.74 -10.36
N SER A 220 1.87 -20.35 -9.20
CA SER A 220 1.09 -21.52 -8.73
C SER A 220 -0.32 -21.18 -8.25
N GLN A 221 -0.58 -19.90 -7.99
CA GLN A 221 -1.90 -19.40 -7.58
C GLN A 221 -2.68 -18.84 -8.78
N ASN A 222 -2.03 -18.64 -9.92
CA ASN A 222 -2.59 -18.08 -11.13
C ASN A 222 -2.49 -19.07 -12.31
N ASP A 223 -3.30 -20.13 -12.25
CA ASP A 223 -3.28 -21.25 -13.19
C ASP A 223 -3.64 -20.86 -14.65
N GLY A 224 -4.35 -19.74 -14.83
CA GLY A 224 -4.78 -19.28 -16.15
C GLY A 224 -3.76 -18.37 -16.85
N GLU A 225 -3.05 -17.54 -16.08
CA GLU A 225 -2.22 -16.47 -16.62
C GLU A 225 -0.94 -16.24 -15.80
N PRO A 226 -0.04 -17.24 -15.73
CA PRO A 226 1.17 -17.14 -14.93
C PRO A 226 2.16 -16.11 -15.50
N LEU A 227 2.96 -15.49 -14.63
CA LEU A 227 3.98 -14.51 -14.99
C LEU A 227 4.92 -15.05 -16.07
N ARG A 228 5.35 -16.30 -15.93
CA ARG A 228 6.30 -16.96 -16.84
C ARG A 228 5.78 -17.07 -18.28
N ASN A 229 4.48 -17.29 -18.46
CA ASN A 229 3.90 -17.54 -19.79
C ASN A 229 3.16 -16.32 -20.37
N VAL A 230 2.74 -15.37 -19.53
CA VAL A 230 1.94 -14.21 -19.95
C VAL A 230 2.71 -12.91 -19.77
N VAL A 231 3.07 -12.56 -18.53
CA VAL A 231 3.67 -11.25 -18.24
C VAL A 231 5.04 -11.09 -18.86
N ILE A 232 5.98 -12.01 -18.58
CA ILE A 232 7.37 -11.87 -19.06
C ILE A 232 7.45 -11.95 -20.58
N PRO A 233 6.82 -12.93 -21.28
CA PRO A 233 6.79 -12.93 -22.74
C PRO A 233 6.08 -11.72 -23.32
N GLY A 234 5.02 -11.21 -22.66
CA GLY A 234 4.32 -10.01 -23.07
C GLY A 234 5.18 -8.75 -23.01
N LEU A 235 5.96 -8.57 -21.94
CA LEU A 235 6.94 -7.47 -21.82
C LEU A 235 8.01 -7.54 -22.91
N VAL A 236 8.44 -8.75 -23.28
CA VAL A 236 9.40 -8.95 -24.38
C VAL A 236 8.77 -8.66 -25.74
N ALA A 237 7.55 -9.13 -25.98
CA ALA A 237 6.82 -8.87 -27.22
C ALA A 237 6.52 -7.37 -27.41
N ALA A 238 6.28 -6.64 -26.32
CA ALA A 238 6.11 -5.19 -26.32
C ALA A 238 7.42 -4.40 -26.46
N GLY A 239 8.58 -5.06 -26.43
CA GLY A 239 9.90 -4.42 -26.53
C GLY A 239 10.32 -3.65 -25.28
N VAL A 240 9.62 -3.83 -24.15
CA VAL A 240 9.99 -3.23 -22.87
C VAL A 240 11.19 -3.96 -22.28
N TRP A 241 11.19 -5.28 -22.38
CA TRP A 241 12.35 -6.12 -22.10
C TRP A 241 12.84 -6.78 -23.39
N ASP A 242 14.11 -7.14 -23.44
CA ASP A 242 14.63 -8.00 -24.50
C ASP A 242 14.86 -9.44 -23.99
N ARG A 243 15.04 -10.39 -24.92
CA ARG A 243 15.28 -11.81 -24.58
C ARG A 243 16.58 -12.00 -23.81
N GLU A 244 17.60 -11.17 -24.06
CA GLU A 244 18.91 -11.29 -23.41
C GLU A 244 18.83 -10.92 -21.93
N LEU A 245 18.09 -9.86 -21.59
CA LEU A 245 17.77 -9.42 -20.24
C LEU A 245 17.11 -10.54 -19.45
N VAL A 246 16.08 -11.18 -20.01
CA VAL A 246 15.37 -12.29 -19.35
C VAL A 246 16.30 -13.49 -19.15
N ARG A 247 17.09 -13.85 -20.16
CA ARG A 247 18.04 -14.97 -20.09
C ARG A 247 19.13 -14.71 -19.05
N ALA A 248 19.78 -13.56 -19.09
CA ALA A 248 20.82 -13.18 -18.13
C ALA A 248 20.28 -13.07 -16.71
N GLY A 249 19.07 -12.54 -16.55
CA GLY A 249 18.36 -12.49 -15.27
C GLY A 249 18.08 -13.88 -14.72
N ALA A 250 17.55 -14.79 -15.54
CA ALA A 250 17.28 -16.17 -15.13
C ALA A 250 18.58 -16.92 -14.73
N GLN A 251 19.67 -16.72 -15.47
CA GLN A 251 20.98 -17.29 -15.11
C GLN A 251 21.52 -16.73 -13.78
N THR A 252 21.32 -15.44 -13.53
CA THR A 252 21.68 -14.80 -12.24
C THR A 252 20.92 -15.45 -11.07
N ALA A 253 19.61 -15.63 -11.22
CA ALA A 253 18.79 -16.33 -10.22
C ALA A 253 19.22 -17.80 -10.04
N LEU A 254 19.59 -18.49 -11.11
CA LEU A 254 20.02 -19.90 -11.07
C LEU A 254 21.38 -20.10 -10.39
N ALA A 255 22.29 -19.12 -10.49
CA ALA A 255 23.59 -19.10 -9.82
C ALA A 255 23.49 -18.78 -8.31
N SER A 256 22.33 -18.29 -7.85
CA SER A 256 22.09 -17.94 -6.45
C SER A 256 21.85 -19.16 -5.56
N THR A 257 22.00 -18.99 -4.25
CA THR A 257 21.80 -20.03 -3.22
C THR A 257 20.33 -20.21 -2.81
N TRP A 258 19.39 -19.82 -3.67
CA TRP A 258 17.97 -19.80 -3.37
C TRP A 258 17.36 -21.20 -3.22
N PRO A 259 16.21 -21.33 -2.51
CA PRO A 259 15.52 -22.61 -2.37
C PRO A 259 15.22 -23.29 -3.72
N ALA A 260 15.33 -24.62 -3.75
CA ALA A 260 15.20 -25.41 -4.98
C ALA A 260 13.90 -25.17 -5.76
N TYR A 261 12.79 -24.87 -5.08
CA TYR A 261 11.51 -24.59 -5.76
C TYR A 261 11.54 -23.30 -6.58
N GLN A 262 12.24 -22.25 -6.10
CA GLN A 262 12.41 -21.00 -6.84
C GLN A 262 13.37 -21.22 -8.01
N ARG A 263 14.49 -21.91 -7.77
CA ARG A 263 15.44 -22.25 -8.85
C ARG A 263 14.79 -23.07 -9.95
N ARG A 264 13.88 -23.99 -9.64
CA ARG A 264 13.08 -24.72 -10.65
C ARG A 264 12.20 -23.79 -11.49
N TRP A 265 11.65 -22.74 -10.90
CA TRP A 265 10.87 -21.76 -11.64
C TRP A 265 11.74 -20.99 -12.64
N PHE A 266 12.90 -20.49 -12.20
CA PHE A 266 13.85 -19.79 -13.08
C PHE A 266 14.52 -20.70 -14.12
N ALA A 267 14.73 -21.98 -13.82
CA ALA A 267 15.23 -22.96 -14.78
C ALA A 267 14.25 -23.08 -15.96
N ARG A 268 12.96 -23.24 -15.63
CA ARG A 268 11.91 -23.29 -16.65
C ARG A 268 11.82 -21.99 -17.45
N LEU A 269 11.92 -20.83 -16.79
CA LEU A 269 11.97 -19.55 -17.49
C LEU A 269 13.18 -19.44 -18.43
N ALA A 270 14.35 -19.92 -18.01
CA ALA A 270 15.55 -19.92 -18.86
C ALA A 270 15.36 -20.82 -20.10
N ASP A 271 14.74 -21.99 -19.93
CA ASP A 271 14.41 -22.91 -21.03
C ASP A 271 13.42 -22.25 -22.02
N ASP A 272 12.41 -21.52 -21.52
CA ASP A 272 11.44 -20.81 -22.35
C ASP A 272 12.07 -19.71 -23.24
N PHE A 273 13.28 -19.22 -22.89
CA PHE A 273 14.03 -18.15 -23.56
C PHE A 273 15.40 -18.60 -24.10
N ALA A 274 15.63 -19.90 -24.25
CA ALA A 274 16.89 -20.48 -24.73
C ALA A 274 17.13 -20.27 -26.23
N ASP A 275 16.07 -20.04 -27.01
CA ASP A 275 16.10 -19.85 -28.48
C ASP A 275 16.20 -18.38 -28.91
#